data_AF-A0A958ZMW7-F1
#
_entry.id   AF-A0A958ZMW7-F1
#
_cell.length_a   1.000
_cell.length_b   1.000
_cell.length_c   1.000
_cell.angle_alpha   90.00
_cell.angle_beta   90.00
_cell.angle_gamma   90.00
#
_symmetry.space_group_name_H-M   'P 1'
#
loop_
_entity.id
_entity.type
_entity.pdbx_description
1 polymer ?
#
loop_
_entity_poly.entity_id
_entity_poly.type
_entity_poly.pdbx_seq_one_letter_code
_entity_poly.pdbx_strand_id
1 'polypeptide(L)' 'MSKNTGKTSMLDYCKLVLKKMSFSRRLFRKEYKKTFTYLDPMDHNKLKQWLREVRVRS' A
#
# COMPACT_ATOMS: atom_id res chain seq x y z
N MET A 1 -26.95 -4.62 -12.67
CA MET A 1 -27.52 -3.32 -12.25
C MET A 1 -26.58 -2.65 -11.28
N SER A 2 -26.19 -1.40 -11.58
CA SER A 2 -25.75 -0.30 -10.70
C SER A 2 -24.75 -0.57 -9.55
N LYS A 3 -23.73 0.24 -9.27
CA LYS A 3 -23.21 1.53 -9.75
C LYS A 3 -21.90 1.78 -8.95
N ASN A 4 -21.05 2.66 -9.49
CA ASN A 4 -20.32 3.70 -8.75
C ASN A 4 -18.92 3.51 -8.13
N THR A 5 -18.04 4.37 -8.66
CA THR A 5 -17.10 5.29 -7.98
C THR A 5 -15.74 4.75 -7.57
N GLY A 6 -14.73 5.13 -8.36
CA GLY A 6 -13.31 5.08 -8.00
C GLY A 6 -12.98 5.95 -6.79
N LYS A 7 -13.36 5.50 -5.60
CA LYS A 7 -12.75 5.94 -4.34
C LYS A 7 -11.61 4.98 -4.05
N THR A 8 -10.39 5.33 -4.47
CA THR A 8 -9.18 4.70 -3.94
C THR A 8 -9.14 4.97 -2.44
N SER A 9 -9.19 3.91 -1.63
CA SER A 9 -8.95 4.03 -0.19
C SER A 9 -7.52 4.51 0.06
N MET A 10 -7.25 5.10 1.22
CA MET A 10 -5.88 5.51 1.55
C MET A 10 -4.92 4.30 1.54
N LEU A 11 -5.42 3.13 1.94
CA LEU A 11 -4.71 1.87 1.83
C LEU A 11 -4.36 1.52 0.38
N ASP A 12 -5.29 1.64 -0.56
CA ASP A 12 -5.04 1.33 -1.97
C ASP A 12 -4.13 2.35 -2.64
N TYR A 13 -4.26 3.63 -2.27
CA TYR A 13 -3.31 4.66 -2.65
C TYR A 13 -1.89 4.32 -2.18
N CYS A 14 -1.73 3.93 -0.91
CA CYS A 14 -0.44 3.52 -0.35
C CYS A 14 0.13 2.30 -1.08
N LYS A 15 -0.68 1.26 -1.36
CA LYS A 15 -0.26 0.09 -2.14
C LYS A 15 0.24 0.48 -3.53
N LEU A 16 -0.47 1.39 -4.22
CA LEU A 16 -0.09 1.88 -5.55
C LEU A 16 1.26 2.61 -5.52
N VAL A 17 1.45 3.53 -4.56
CA VAL A 17 2.71 4.27 -4.39
C VAL A 17 3.85 3.30 -4.10
N LEU A 18 3.66 2.36 -3.17
CA LEU A 18 4.69 1.38 -2.83
C LEU A 18 5.04 0.48 -4.01
N LYS A 19 4.05 0.02 -4.78
CA LYS A 19 4.30 -0.76 -6.00
C LYS A 19 5.12 0.05 -7.01
N LYS A 20 4.76 1.31 -7.24
CA LYS A 20 5.49 2.21 -8.14
C LYS A 20 6.93 2.48 -7.67
N MET A 21 7.19 2.50 -6.36
CA MET A 21 8.52 2.75 -5.79
C MET A 21 9.34 1.48 -5.56
N SER A 22 8.79 0.29 -5.83
CA SER A 22 9.43 -1.00 -5.57
C SER A 22 10.75 -1.22 -6.34
N PHE A 23 10.97 -0.51 -7.44
CA PHE A 23 12.23 -0.54 -8.20
C PHE A 23 13.43 0.02 -7.42
N SER A 24 13.20 0.85 -6.40
CA SER A 24 14.25 1.47 -5.59
C SER A 24 14.05 1.21 -4.11
N ARG A 25 14.94 0.40 -3.52
CA ARG A 25 14.92 0.08 -2.08
C ARG A 25 14.91 1.32 -1.18
N ARG A 26 15.62 2.38 -1.57
CA ARG A 26 15.69 3.65 -0.82
C ARG A 26 14.35 4.39 -0.86
N LEU A 27 13.75 4.55 -2.03
CA LEU A 27 12.46 5.25 -2.19
C LEU A 27 11.33 4.43 -1.55
N PHE A 28 11.32 3.13 -1.78
CA PHE A 28 10.35 2.22 -1.17
C PHE A 28 10.33 2.34 0.36
N ARG A 29 11.50 2.29 1.01
CA ARG A 29 11.58 2.45 2.48
C ARG A 29 11.06 3.80 2.96
N LYS A 30 11.36 4.88 2.22
CA LYS A 30 10.90 6.23 2.55
C LYS A 30 9.38 6.31 2.48
N GLU A 31 8.78 5.87 1.38
CA GLU A 31 7.33 5.90 1.21
C GLU A 31 6.63 4.92 2.16
N TYR A 32 7.21 3.75 2.42
CA TYR A 32 6.69 2.79 3.41
C TYR A 32 6.58 3.41 4.80
N LYS A 33 7.61 4.16 5.24
CA LYS A 33 7.55 4.87 6.51
C LYS A 33 6.39 5.89 6.56
N LYS A 34 6.12 6.59 5.46
CA LYS A 34 5.01 7.55 5.38
C LYS A 34 3.64 6.88 5.43
N THR A 35 3.50 5.65 4.96
CA THR A 35 2.20 4.96 5.07
C THR A 35 1.73 4.85 6.52
N PHE A 36 2.65 4.80 7.49
CA PHE A 36 2.31 4.74 8.92
C PHE A 36 1.76 6.04 9.50
N THR A 37 1.97 7.18 8.83
CA THR A 37 1.39 8.47 9.24
C THR A 37 0.03 8.71 8.61
N TYR A 38 -0.34 7.92 7.59
CA TYR A 38 -1.56 8.13 6.82
C TYR A 38 -2.64 7.08 7.05
N LEU A 39 -2.23 5.91 7.52
CA LEU A 39 -3.12 4.78 7.72
C LEU A 39 -3.44 4.61 9.20
N ASP A 40 -4.63 4.10 9.46
CA ASP A 40 -5.00 3.66 10.79
C ASP A 40 -4.33 2.31 11.13
N PRO A 41 -4.22 1.96 12.43
CA PRO A 41 -3.60 0.70 12.86
C PRO A 41 -4.18 -0.56 12.17
N MET A 42 -5.48 -0.57 11.87
CA MET A 42 -6.13 -1.66 11.16
C MET A 42 -5.61 -1.79 9.72
N ASP A 43 -5.43 -0.68 9.03
CA ASP A 43 -4.92 -0.64 7.66
C ASP A 43 -3.40 -0.88 7.61
N HIS A 44 -2.64 -0.58 8.67
CA HIS A 44 -1.25 -1.03 8.80
C HIS A 44 -1.13 -2.56 8.72
N ASN A 45 -2.02 -3.28 9.41
CA ASN A 45 -2.01 -4.74 9.41
C ASN A 45 -2.35 -5.29 8.01
N LYS A 46 -3.37 -4.74 7.35
CA LYS A 46 -3.71 -5.10 5.97
C LYS A 46 -2.56 -4.80 5.00
N LEU A 47 -1.88 -3.67 5.15
CA LEU A 47 -0.74 -3.30 4.31
C LEU A 47 0.45 -4.27 4.51
N LYS A 48 0.76 -4.63 5.76
CA LYS A 48 1.81 -5.61 6.07
C LYS A 48 1.48 -6.99 5.50
N GLN A 49 0.22 -7.43 5.62
CA GLN A 49 -0.23 -8.69 5.04
C GLN A 49 -0.06 -8.68 3.53
N TRP A 50 -0.53 -7.63 2.85
CA TRP A 50 -0.38 -7.47 1.41
C TRP A 50 1.10 -7.53 0.97
N LEU A 51 2.02 -6.88 1.69
CA LEU A 51 3.45 -6.94 1.37
C LEU A 51 4.04 -8.35 1.49
N ARG A 52 3.58 -9.16 2.45
CA ARG A 52 4.00 -10.56 2.58
C ARG A 52 3.49 -11.38 1.39
N GLU A 53 2.24 -11.19 1.00
CA GLU A 53 1.63 -11.88 -0.14
C GLU A 53 2.32 -11.54 -1.46
N VAL A 54 2.70 -10.27 -1.66
CA VAL A 54 3.44 -9.84 -2.87
C VAL A 54 4.83 -10.47 -2.91
N ARG A 55 5.52 -10.59 -1.78
CA ARG A 55 6.88 -11.15 -1.70
C ARG A 55 6.93 -12.66 -1.93
N VAL A 56 5.86 -13.39 -1.59
CA VAL A 56 5.78 -14.86 -1.81
C VAL A 56 5.57 -15.22 -3.28
N ARG A 57 5.17 -14.27 -4.13
CA ARG A 57 4.92 -14.51 -5.57
C ARG A 57 6.10 -14.17 -6.49
N SER A 58 7.30 -14.01 -5.94
CA SER A 58 8.54 -13.71 -6.70
C SER A 58 9.43 -14.93 -6.82
#